data_AF-A0A8D8A350-F1
#
_entry.id   AF-A0A8D8A350-F1
#
_cell.length_a   1.000
_cell.length_b   1.000
_cell.length_c   1.000
_cell.angle_alpha   90.00
_cell.angle_beta   90.00
_cell.angle_gamma   90.00
#
_symmetry.space_group_name_H-M   'P 1'
#
loop_
_entity.id
_entity.type
_entity.pdbx_description
1 polymer ?
#
loop_
_entity_poly.entity_id
_entity_poly.type
_entity_poly.pdbx_seq_one_letter_code
_entity_poly.pdbx_strand_id
1 'polypeptide(L)'
;MNAAENAFAAGGDEAEFVCSERIKFRKFRSQNIVHRLQNRALGLRSHSVREFYQNILPGTTVVNVEKPPCYLRKFSPDGRYLIAFSSDQASLEIYRYMGCSAAGDLFQDWGDSELVSNDGTGGKSYQIRSQIFEKLFKLKHVVNMDNNEKQLNRECSLFTNDCRFVIVGSALFIPEENRPHFYELYTNNEAIKPTASCPLEDYTLYIIDLHNGRISDSKDFKVDKIVLSHNQGLY
;
A
#
# COMPACT_ATOMS: atom_id res chain seq x y z
N MET A 1 -73.50 -33.28 42.90
CA MET A 1 -73.73 -31.96 43.51
C MET A 1 -72.47 -31.53 44.22
N ASN A 2 -72.17 -30.24 44.09
CA ASN A 2 -71.03 -29.47 44.61
C ASN A 2 -69.70 -29.55 43.85
N ALA A 3 -69.56 -28.49 43.06
CA ALA A 3 -68.35 -27.94 42.48
C ALA A 3 -67.48 -27.26 43.55
N ALA A 4 -66.17 -27.38 43.37
CA ALA A 4 -65.11 -26.51 43.89
C ALA A 4 -63.85 -26.92 43.09
N GLU A 5 -62.92 -26.07 42.65
CA GLU A 5 -62.76 -24.63 42.62
C GLU A 5 -61.57 -24.43 41.65
N ASN A 6 -61.60 -23.36 40.85
CA ASN A 6 -60.50 -22.99 39.96
C ASN A 6 -59.26 -22.62 40.78
N ALA A 7 -58.11 -23.21 40.44
CA ALA A 7 -56.80 -22.66 40.79
C ALA A 7 -55.95 -22.53 39.53
N PHE A 8 -56.03 -21.33 38.95
CA PHE A 8 -55.21 -20.80 37.88
C PHE A 8 -53.79 -20.57 38.43
N ALA A 9 -52.80 -21.30 37.93
CA ALA A 9 -51.39 -21.01 38.17
C ALA A 9 -50.72 -20.66 36.84
N ALA A 10 -51.02 -19.47 36.32
CA ALA A 10 -50.19 -18.82 35.31
C ALA A 10 -49.04 -18.11 36.04
N GLY A 11 -47.92 -18.81 36.21
CA GLY A 11 -46.66 -18.24 36.66
C GLY A 11 -45.69 -18.15 35.49
N GLY A 12 -45.92 -17.19 34.60
CA GLY A 12 -44.99 -16.80 33.56
C GLY A 12 -44.65 -15.34 33.76
N ASP A 13 -43.66 -15.05 34.61
CA ASP A 13 -43.05 -13.73 34.70
C ASP A 13 -42.29 -13.49 33.39
N GLU A 14 -42.95 -12.90 32.41
CA GLU A 14 -42.27 -12.19 31.32
C GLU A 14 -41.56 -10.98 31.94
N ALA A 15 -40.32 -11.20 32.37
CA ALA A 15 -39.42 -10.11 32.74
C ALA A 15 -39.18 -9.26 31.48
N GLU A 16 -39.98 -8.21 31.33
CA GLU A 16 -39.85 -7.21 30.28
C GLU A 16 -38.45 -6.60 30.39
N PHE A 17 -37.57 -6.92 29.43
CA PHE A 17 -36.18 -6.48 29.42
C PHE A 17 -36.13 -5.01 29.03
N VAL A 18 -36.46 -4.11 29.97
CA VAL A 18 -36.38 -2.67 29.76
C VAL A 18 -34.91 -2.26 29.81
N CYS A 19 -34.32 -2.02 28.64
CA CYS A 19 -32.97 -1.48 28.53
C CYS A 19 -32.91 -0.09 29.20
N SER A 20 -32.41 -0.05 30.43
CA SER A 20 -32.30 1.17 31.25
C SER A 20 -31.02 1.98 30.95
N GLU A 21 -30.21 1.52 30.00
CA GLU A 21 -29.00 2.21 29.57
C GLU A 21 -29.37 3.51 28.83
N ARG A 22 -29.15 4.65 29.49
CA ARG A 22 -29.25 5.96 28.85
C ARG A 22 -28.23 6.01 27.71
N ILE A 23 -28.71 6.17 26.48
CA ILE A 23 -27.87 6.40 25.29
C ILE A 23 -26.95 7.59 25.56
N LYS A 24 -25.67 7.32 25.80
CA LYS A 24 -24.65 8.37 25.92
C LYS A 24 -24.29 8.83 24.51
N PHE A 25 -24.85 9.94 24.08
CA PHE A 25 -24.45 10.57 22.82
C PHE A 25 -22.98 10.95 22.87
N ARG A 26 -22.15 10.25 22.10
CA ARG A 26 -20.75 10.63 21.91
C ARG A 26 -20.73 11.98 21.18
N LYS A 27 -20.04 12.97 21.75
CA LYS A 27 -19.81 14.24 21.05
C LYS A 27 -19.06 13.95 19.75
N PHE A 28 -19.70 14.17 18.61
CA PHE A 28 -19.03 14.14 17.32
C PHE A 28 -18.06 15.32 17.23
N ARG A 29 -16.87 15.05 16.71
CA ARG A 29 -15.90 16.13 16.45
C ARG A 29 -16.38 16.95 15.26
N SER A 30 -16.05 18.24 15.28
CA SER A 30 -16.32 19.11 14.14
C SER A 30 -15.67 18.55 12.88
N GLN A 31 -16.49 18.33 11.86
CA GLN A 31 -16.09 17.95 10.51
C GLN A 31 -15.82 19.19 9.65
N ASN A 32 -15.98 20.40 10.19
CA ASN A 32 -15.78 21.64 9.45
C ASN A 32 -14.30 21.77 9.00
N ILE A 33 -14.09 22.07 7.71
CA ILE A 33 -12.77 22.18 7.11
C ILE A 33 -11.91 23.27 7.77
N VAL A 34 -12.50 24.39 8.21
CA VAL A 34 -11.80 25.48 8.92
C VAL A 34 -11.29 24.99 10.27
N HIS A 35 -12.11 24.27 11.04
CA HIS A 35 -11.71 23.73 12.33
C HIS A 35 -10.57 22.70 12.16
N ARG A 36 -10.64 21.85 11.13
CA ARG A 36 -9.58 20.89 10.82
C ARG A 36 -8.30 21.57 10.33
N LEU A 37 -8.41 22.64 9.55
CA LEU A 37 -7.28 23.43 9.08
C LEU A 37 -6.55 24.09 10.26
N GLN A 38 -7.29 24.68 11.20
CA GLN A 38 -6.73 25.26 12.42
C GLN A 38 -6.03 24.19 13.27
N ASN A 39 -6.68 23.04 13.49
CA ASN A 39 -6.07 21.92 14.23
C ASN A 39 -4.81 21.38 13.56
N ARG A 40 -4.78 21.33 12.21
CA ARG A 40 -3.60 20.98 11.42
C ARG A 40 -2.48 22.00 11.62
N ALA A 41 -2.80 23.29 11.51
CA ALA A 41 -1.83 24.38 11.64
C ALA A 41 -1.20 24.43 13.04
N LEU A 42 -1.98 24.12 14.09
CA LEU A 42 -1.49 24.08 15.46
C LEU A 42 -0.69 22.80 15.78
N GLY A 43 -0.68 21.80 14.90
CA GLY A 43 0.08 20.55 15.09
C GLY A 43 -0.32 19.73 16.32
N LEU A 44 -1.44 20.04 16.96
CA LEU A 44 -1.82 19.54 18.29
C LEU A 44 -2.01 18.01 18.33
N ARG A 45 -2.16 17.35 17.17
CA ARG A 45 -2.46 15.92 17.08
C ARG A 45 -1.72 15.27 15.92
N SER A 46 -1.12 14.11 16.17
CA SER A 46 -0.37 13.29 15.20
C SER A 46 -1.19 12.91 13.95
N HIS A 47 -2.53 12.88 14.03
CA HIS A 47 -3.42 12.55 12.90
C HIS A 47 -4.23 13.74 12.35
N SER A 48 -4.00 14.96 12.85
CA SER A 48 -4.75 16.16 12.40
C SER A 48 -4.64 16.41 10.90
N VAL A 49 -3.48 16.09 10.32
CA VAL A 49 -3.21 16.18 8.88
C VAL A 49 -4.10 15.23 8.08
N ARG A 50 -4.18 13.95 8.48
CA ARG A 50 -5.02 12.94 7.80
C ARG A 50 -6.51 13.25 7.93
N GLU A 51 -6.94 13.66 9.13
CA GLU A 51 -8.32 14.09 9.36
C GLU A 51 -8.68 15.27 8.45
N PHE A 52 -7.79 16.25 8.27
CA PHE A 52 -8.05 17.39 7.37
C PHE A 52 -8.25 16.99 5.91
N TYR A 53 -7.38 16.13 5.37
CA TYR A 53 -7.46 15.71 3.96
C TYR A 53 -8.67 14.84 3.62
N GLN A 54 -9.42 14.32 4.60
CA GLN A 54 -10.72 13.67 4.34
C GLN A 54 -11.78 14.64 3.78
N ASN A 55 -11.59 15.95 3.97
CA ASN A 55 -12.53 16.98 3.50
C ASN A 55 -12.05 17.71 2.25
N ILE A 56 -10.90 17.31 1.70
CA ILE A 56 -10.36 17.89 0.47
C ILE A 56 -10.56 16.87 -0.64
N LEU A 57 -11.28 17.30 -1.67
CA LEU A 57 -11.41 16.56 -2.91
C LEU A 57 -10.31 17.00 -3.87
N PRO A 58 -9.74 16.09 -4.67
CA PRO A 58 -8.87 16.48 -5.78
C PRO A 58 -9.62 17.42 -6.72
N GLY A 59 -9.02 18.55 -7.10
CA GLY A 59 -9.66 19.52 -8.01
C GLY A 59 -9.67 19.08 -9.48
N THR A 60 -8.77 18.18 -9.86
CA THR A 60 -8.70 17.66 -11.23
C THR A 60 -8.14 16.24 -11.24
N THR A 61 -8.73 15.36 -12.04
CA THR A 61 -8.26 14.00 -12.27
C THR A 61 -7.71 13.88 -13.68
N VAL A 62 -6.50 13.34 -13.82
CA VAL A 62 -5.90 13.03 -15.12
C VAL A 62 -5.89 11.53 -15.33
N VAL A 63 -6.56 11.06 -16.38
CA VAL A 63 -6.60 9.64 -16.71
C VAL A 63 -5.61 9.30 -17.81
N ASN A 64 -5.19 8.03 -17.86
CA ASN A 64 -4.30 7.51 -18.91
C ASN A 64 -3.04 8.37 -19.10
N VAL A 65 -2.42 8.75 -17.98
CA VAL A 65 -1.13 9.46 -17.95
C VAL A 65 -0.06 8.59 -18.58
N GLU A 66 0.73 9.16 -19.49
CA GLU A 66 1.88 8.46 -20.05
C GLU A 66 2.96 8.35 -18.97
N LYS A 67 3.46 7.13 -18.77
CA LYS A 67 4.49 6.83 -17.78
C LYS A 67 5.57 5.92 -18.38
N PRO A 68 6.78 5.91 -17.81
CA PRO A 68 7.82 4.96 -18.18
C PRO A 68 7.36 3.49 -18.08
N PRO A 69 8.05 2.55 -18.76
CA PRO A 69 7.79 1.12 -18.67
C PRO A 69 8.22 0.57 -17.30
N CYS A 70 7.44 0.87 -16.28
CA CYS A 70 7.65 0.44 -14.90
C CYS A 70 6.32 0.15 -14.19
N TYR A 71 6.38 -0.59 -13.09
CA TYR A 71 5.26 -0.88 -12.20
C TYR A 71 5.34 0.03 -11.00
N LEU A 72 4.59 1.14 -11.04
CA LEU A 72 4.45 2.04 -9.90
C LEU A 72 3.87 1.28 -8.71
N ARG A 73 4.48 1.43 -7.53
CA ARG A 73 4.07 0.67 -6.34
C ARG A 73 3.44 1.53 -5.27
N LYS A 74 4.23 2.37 -4.59
CA LYS A 74 3.75 3.17 -3.45
C LYS A 74 4.67 4.35 -3.13
N PHE A 75 4.11 5.34 -2.46
CA PHE A 75 4.86 6.43 -1.86
C PHE A 75 5.57 5.98 -0.59
N SER A 76 6.76 6.54 -0.32
CA SER A 76 7.36 6.51 1.01
C SER A 76 6.42 7.13 2.04
N PRO A 77 6.48 6.73 3.33
CA PRO A 77 5.51 7.18 4.32
C PRO A 77 5.56 8.69 4.59
N ASP A 78 6.68 9.34 4.29
CA ASP A 78 6.88 10.80 4.32
C ASP A 78 6.44 11.51 3.02
N GLY A 79 6.02 10.78 2.00
CA GLY A 79 5.52 11.29 0.71
C GLY A 79 6.59 11.86 -0.22
N ARG A 80 7.88 11.77 0.11
CA ARG A 80 8.96 12.38 -0.69
C ARG A 80 9.35 11.56 -1.91
N TYR A 81 9.21 10.24 -1.83
CA TYR A 81 9.61 9.33 -2.88
C TYR A 81 8.44 8.45 -3.32
N LEU A 82 8.40 8.13 -4.62
CA LEU A 82 7.55 7.10 -5.20
C LEU A 82 8.45 6.00 -5.72
N ILE A 83 8.24 4.77 -5.25
CA ILE A 83 8.99 3.60 -5.75
C ILE A 83 8.23 2.93 -6.89
N ALA A 84 8.99 2.41 -7.86
CA ALA A 84 8.49 1.58 -8.94
C ALA A 84 9.47 0.44 -9.23
N PHE A 85 8.95 -0.66 -9.75
CA PHE A 85 9.78 -1.76 -10.24
C PHE A 85 9.94 -1.61 -11.75
N SER A 86 11.13 -1.85 -12.28
CA SER A 86 11.34 -1.86 -13.74
C SER A 86 10.47 -2.92 -14.43
N SER A 87 10.22 -2.76 -15.73
CA SER A 87 9.37 -3.69 -16.49
C SER A 87 9.84 -5.15 -16.41
N ASP A 88 11.15 -5.34 -16.38
CA ASP A 88 11.83 -6.64 -16.27
C ASP A 88 11.97 -7.16 -14.83
N GLN A 89 11.53 -6.39 -13.82
CA GLN A 89 11.66 -6.70 -12.39
C GLN A 89 13.10 -6.89 -11.91
N ALA A 90 14.10 -6.38 -12.63
CA ALA A 90 15.50 -6.49 -12.25
C ALA A 90 15.99 -5.33 -11.35
N SER A 91 15.26 -4.21 -11.33
CA SER A 91 15.68 -3.01 -10.61
C SER A 91 14.52 -2.30 -9.91
N LEU A 92 14.88 -1.54 -8.87
CA LEU A 92 13.98 -0.63 -8.19
C LEU A 92 14.26 0.81 -8.64
N GLU A 93 13.27 1.44 -9.24
CA GLU A 93 13.29 2.85 -9.62
C GLU A 93 12.73 3.71 -8.49
N ILE A 94 13.49 4.74 -8.10
CA ILE A 94 13.12 5.68 -7.03
C ILE A 94 12.90 7.04 -7.65
N TYR A 95 11.65 7.49 -7.65
CA TYR A 95 11.25 8.81 -8.14
C TYR A 95 11.12 9.78 -6.97
N ARG A 96 11.67 10.98 -7.12
CA ARG A 96 11.41 12.10 -6.22
C ARG A 96 10.11 12.78 -6.62
N TYR A 97 9.20 12.94 -5.67
CA TYR A 97 7.98 13.71 -5.86
C TYR A 97 8.26 15.21 -5.77
N MET A 98 7.84 15.95 -6.79
CA MET A 98 8.09 17.40 -6.93
C MET A 98 6.92 18.26 -6.43
N GLY A 99 5.81 17.65 -6.04
CA GLY A 99 4.60 18.36 -5.62
C GLY A 99 3.69 18.77 -6.78
N CYS A 100 2.41 18.99 -6.52
CA CYS A 100 1.42 19.35 -7.54
C CYS A 100 1.74 20.66 -8.27
N SER A 101 2.40 21.61 -7.60
CA SER A 101 2.81 22.89 -8.20
C SER A 101 3.78 22.71 -9.37
N ALA A 102 4.55 21.62 -9.40
CA ALA A 102 5.51 21.35 -10.47
C ALA A 102 4.86 21.13 -11.84
N ALA A 103 3.57 20.76 -11.86
CA ALA A 103 2.79 20.60 -13.07
C ALA A 103 1.79 21.76 -13.30
N GLY A 104 1.82 22.81 -12.47
CA GLY A 104 0.83 23.89 -12.51
C GLY A 104 0.83 24.68 -13.83
N ASP A 105 1.99 24.77 -14.50
CA ASP A 105 2.15 25.35 -15.83
C ASP A 105 1.32 24.63 -16.90
N LEU A 106 1.16 23.31 -16.78
CA LEU A 106 0.35 22.51 -17.70
C LEU A 106 -1.14 22.88 -17.64
N PHE A 107 -1.61 23.42 -16.51
CA PHE A 107 -3.02 23.68 -16.24
C PHE A 107 -3.43 25.15 -16.34
N GLN A 108 -2.53 26.09 -16.68
CA GLN A 108 -2.86 27.53 -16.72
C GLN A 108 -4.04 27.88 -17.64
N ASP A 109 -4.15 27.18 -18.78
CA ASP A 109 -5.25 27.34 -19.74
C ASP A 109 -6.22 26.15 -19.72
N TRP A 110 -6.06 25.25 -18.76
CA TRP A 110 -6.99 24.16 -18.55
C TRP A 110 -8.19 24.76 -17.84
N GLY A 111 -9.31 24.93 -18.55
CA GLY A 111 -10.53 25.49 -17.99
C GLY A 111 -11.05 24.69 -16.78
N ASP A 112 -12.24 25.05 -16.29
CA ASP A 112 -12.81 24.50 -15.04
C ASP A 112 -13.26 23.02 -15.12
N SER A 113 -12.72 22.23 -16.05
CA SER A 113 -12.99 20.79 -16.12
C SER A 113 -12.23 20.03 -15.03
N GLU A 114 -12.98 19.29 -14.21
CA GLU A 114 -12.46 18.39 -13.17
C GLU A 114 -11.78 17.13 -13.76
N LEU A 115 -11.88 16.88 -15.07
CA LEU A 115 -11.36 15.66 -15.71
C LEU A 115 -10.59 15.97 -17.00
N VAL A 116 -9.32 15.53 -17.05
CA VAL A 116 -8.51 15.44 -18.26
C VAL A 116 -8.68 14.02 -18.85
N SER A 117 -9.56 13.90 -19.83
CA SER A 117 -9.95 12.65 -20.49
C SER A 117 -8.96 12.21 -21.59
N ASN A 118 -9.12 10.99 -22.09
CA ASN A 118 -8.42 10.56 -23.32
C ASN A 118 -9.27 10.86 -24.56
N ASP A 119 -9.17 12.09 -25.05
CA ASP A 119 -9.88 12.65 -26.20
C ASP A 119 -9.10 12.54 -27.54
N GLY A 120 -7.91 11.92 -27.53
CA GLY A 120 -7.10 11.68 -28.72
C GLY A 120 -5.62 12.02 -28.53
N THR A 121 -4.88 12.09 -29.64
CA THR A 121 -3.43 12.38 -29.68
C THR A 121 -3.10 13.85 -29.95
N GLY A 122 -4.10 14.73 -29.92
CA GLY A 122 -3.95 16.16 -30.18
C GLY A 122 -4.52 17.03 -29.07
N GLY A 123 -4.03 18.26 -28.95
CA GLY A 123 -4.58 19.28 -28.03
C GLY A 123 -3.98 19.29 -26.62
N LYS A 124 -4.52 20.15 -25.76
CA LYS A 124 -4.01 20.43 -24.41
C LYS A 124 -4.10 19.20 -23.49
N SER A 125 -5.16 18.41 -23.63
CA SER A 125 -5.36 17.18 -22.86
C SER A 125 -4.23 16.17 -23.07
N TYR A 126 -3.85 15.92 -24.33
CA TYR A 126 -2.70 15.08 -24.68
C TYR A 126 -1.38 15.64 -24.12
N GLN A 127 -1.17 16.96 -24.21
CA GLN A 127 0.02 17.61 -23.66
C GLN A 127 0.14 17.44 -22.14
N ILE A 128 -0.98 17.60 -21.41
CA ILE A 128 -1.01 17.37 -19.96
C ILE A 128 -0.65 15.91 -19.67
N ARG A 129 -1.32 14.95 -20.31
CA ARG A 129 -1.15 13.52 -20.05
C ARG A 129 0.25 12.99 -20.36
N SER A 130 0.89 13.51 -21.40
CA SER A 130 2.25 13.12 -21.80
C SER A 130 3.33 13.68 -20.88
N GLN A 131 3.12 14.85 -20.28
CA GLN A 131 4.16 15.56 -19.51
C GLN A 131 3.98 15.50 -17.99
N ILE A 132 2.75 15.31 -17.51
CA ILE A 132 2.43 15.45 -16.08
C ILE A 132 3.23 14.48 -15.21
N PHE A 133 3.48 13.25 -15.66
CA PHE A 133 4.26 12.29 -14.90
C PHE A 133 5.69 12.79 -14.67
N GLU A 134 6.37 13.23 -15.72
CA GLU A 134 7.76 13.68 -15.64
C GLU A 134 7.90 15.01 -14.86
N LYS A 135 6.85 15.84 -14.82
CA LYS A 135 6.80 17.06 -14.02
C LYS A 135 6.64 16.74 -12.53
N LEU A 136 5.75 15.83 -12.19
CA LEU A 136 5.47 15.44 -10.80
C LEU A 136 6.53 14.50 -10.21
N PHE A 137 7.14 13.66 -11.04
CA PHE A 137 8.04 12.60 -10.61
C PHE A 137 9.35 12.67 -11.41
N LYS A 138 10.44 13.01 -10.73
CA LYS A 138 11.78 12.95 -11.32
C LYS A 138 12.49 11.69 -10.88
N LEU A 139 12.90 10.87 -11.84
CA LEU A 139 13.73 9.69 -11.56
C LEU A 139 15.00 10.15 -10.84
N LYS A 140 15.20 9.67 -9.62
CA LYS A 140 16.33 10.04 -8.78
C LYS A 140 17.40 8.95 -8.80
N HIS A 141 16.98 7.70 -8.62
CA HIS A 141 17.87 6.55 -8.54
C HIS A 141 17.27 5.35 -9.25
N VAL A 142 18.13 4.49 -9.79
CA VAL A 142 17.80 3.14 -10.26
C VAL A 142 18.73 2.19 -9.53
N VAL A 143 18.16 1.29 -8.73
CA VAL A 143 18.91 0.34 -7.92
C VAL A 143 18.78 -1.04 -8.56
N ASN A 144 19.83 -1.47 -9.23
CA ASN A 144 19.90 -2.81 -9.83
C ASN A 144 20.22 -3.84 -8.73
N MET A 145 19.58 -5.00 -8.79
CA MET A 145 19.91 -6.11 -7.91
C MET A 145 21.15 -6.84 -8.43
N ASP A 146 21.99 -7.36 -7.54
CA ASP A 146 23.29 -7.95 -7.90
C ASP A 146 23.17 -9.25 -8.73
N ASN A 147 21.98 -9.86 -8.80
CA ASN A 147 21.75 -11.10 -9.53
C ASN A 147 20.57 -10.96 -10.52
N ASN A 148 20.90 -10.84 -11.81
CA ASN A 148 19.96 -10.68 -12.92
C ASN A 148 18.99 -11.86 -13.11
N GLU A 149 19.22 -13.00 -12.47
CA GLU A 149 18.31 -14.14 -12.54
C GLU A 149 17.12 -13.99 -11.58
N LYS A 150 17.30 -13.25 -10.48
CA LYS A 150 16.26 -13.06 -9.47
C LYS A 150 15.31 -11.95 -9.91
N GLN A 151 14.01 -12.23 -9.87
CA GLN A 151 12.99 -11.22 -10.17
C GLN A 151 12.45 -10.61 -8.88
N LEU A 152 12.41 -9.28 -8.80
CA LEU A 152 11.77 -8.56 -7.72
C LEU A 152 10.27 -8.83 -7.71
N ASN A 153 9.73 -9.19 -6.56
CA ASN A 153 8.30 -9.29 -6.36
C ASN A 153 7.69 -7.88 -6.23
N ARG A 154 6.90 -7.47 -7.22
CA ARG A 154 6.28 -6.13 -7.30
C ARG A 154 5.35 -5.80 -6.14
N GLU A 155 4.88 -6.79 -5.41
CA GLU A 155 3.99 -6.59 -4.27
C GLU A 155 4.75 -6.52 -2.94
N CYS A 156 6.00 -6.97 -2.93
CA CYS A 156 6.85 -6.97 -1.76
C CYS A 156 7.57 -5.63 -1.60
N SER A 157 7.08 -4.82 -0.67
CA SER A 157 7.68 -3.54 -0.33
C SER A 157 7.24 -3.13 1.08
N LEU A 158 8.20 -2.98 1.99
CA LEU A 158 7.99 -2.48 3.35
C LEU A 158 8.91 -1.29 3.60
N PHE A 159 8.43 -0.28 4.32
CA PHE A 159 9.27 0.88 4.66
C PHE A 159 9.64 0.83 6.14
N THR A 160 10.83 1.30 6.45
CA THR A 160 11.22 1.56 7.82
C THR A 160 10.49 2.79 8.37
N ASN A 161 10.33 2.87 9.70
CA ASN A 161 9.61 3.95 10.36
C ASN A 161 10.24 5.33 10.15
N ASP A 162 11.55 5.38 9.92
CA ASP A 162 12.29 6.61 9.61
C ASP A 162 12.18 7.03 8.14
N CYS A 163 11.43 6.28 7.32
CA CYS A 163 11.23 6.51 5.88
C CYS A 163 12.51 6.50 5.04
N ARG A 164 13.64 6.05 5.60
CA ARG A 164 14.94 6.07 4.93
C ARG A 164 15.16 4.85 4.05
N PHE A 165 14.66 3.70 4.49
CA PHE A 165 14.90 2.44 3.81
C PHE A 165 13.60 1.79 3.33
N VAL A 166 13.73 1.02 2.26
CA VAL A 166 12.69 0.12 1.77
C VAL A 166 13.23 -1.31 1.72
N ILE A 167 12.45 -2.24 2.23
CA ILE A 167 12.70 -3.67 2.13
C ILE A 167 11.91 -4.19 0.94
N VAL A 168 12.59 -4.84 0.00
CA VAL A 168 11.99 -5.50 -1.17
C VAL A 168 12.48 -6.94 -1.24
N GLY A 169 11.66 -7.83 -1.79
CA GLY A 169 12.00 -9.24 -1.94
C GLY A 169 12.12 -9.62 -3.41
N SER A 170 13.10 -10.45 -3.74
CA SER A 170 13.18 -11.17 -5.02
C SER A 170 13.02 -12.66 -4.81
N ALA A 171 12.53 -13.35 -5.83
CA ALA A 171 12.46 -14.80 -5.88
C ALA A 171 13.17 -15.32 -7.13
N LEU A 172 13.76 -16.51 -7.01
CA LEU A 172 14.32 -17.29 -8.10
C LEU A 172 13.80 -18.71 -8.01
N PHE A 173 13.17 -19.16 -9.08
CA PHE A 173 12.67 -20.52 -9.19
C PHE A 173 13.82 -21.51 -9.28
N ILE A 174 13.71 -22.61 -8.53
CA ILE A 174 14.70 -23.70 -8.55
C ILE A 174 14.21 -24.78 -9.54
N PRO A 175 14.95 -25.05 -10.63
CA PRO A 175 14.65 -26.13 -11.56
C PRO A 175 14.58 -27.49 -10.86
N GLU A 176 13.73 -28.39 -11.34
CA GLU A 176 13.48 -29.68 -10.70
C GLU A 176 14.74 -30.55 -10.58
N GLU A 177 15.64 -30.48 -11.55
CA GLU A 177 16.94 -31.17 -11.58
C GLU A 177 17.89 -30.70 -10.46
N ASN A 178 17.76 -29.45 -10.03
CA ASN A 178 18.60 -28.82 -9.01
C ASN A 178 17.94 -28.79 -7.62
N ARG A 179 16.76 -29.42 -7.45
CA ARG A 179 16.11 -29.47 -6.15
C ARG A 179 16.87 -30.42 -5.23
N PRO A 180 17.25 -29.97 -4.02
CA PRO A 180 17.92 -30.85 -3.08
C PRO A 180 16.99 -31.96 -2.62
N HIS A 181 17.60 -33.06 -2.19
CA HIS A 181 16.83 -34.21 -1.73
C HIS A 181 16.14 -33.92 -0.41
N PHE A 182 15.03 -34.62 -0.14
CA PHE A 182 14.22 -34.39 1.07
C PHE A 182 15.02 -34.52 2.39
N TYR A 183 16.04 -35.38 2.43
CA TYR A 183 16.89 -35.57 3.62
C TYR A 183 17.94 -34.47 3.82
N GLU A 184 18.13 -33.60 2.83
CA GLU A 184 19.05 -32.44 2.89
C GLU A 184 18.33 -31.15 3.31
N LEU A 185 17.00 -31.18 3.36
CA LEU A 185 16.17 -30.05 3.77
C LEU A 185 16.12 -29.97 5.30
N TYR A 186 16.55 -28.84 5.83
CA TYR A 186 16.30 -28.51 7.23
C TYR A 186 14.79 -28.31 7.45
N THR A 187 14.19 -29.19 8.24
CA THR A 187 12.76 -29.12 8.58
C THR A 187 12.58 -29.03 10.08
N ASN A 188 11.52 -28.35 10.50
CA ASN A 188 11.02 -28.34 11.88
C ASN A 188 9.53 -28.76 11.86
N ASN A 189 8.90 -28.83 13.03
CA ASN A 189 7.48 -29.23 13.12
C ASN A 189 6.50 -28.22 12.51
N GLU A 190 6.97 -27.03 12.13
CA GLU A 190 6.18 -25.96 11.50
C GLU A 190 6.46 -25.86 9.98
N ALA A 191 7.39 -26.66 9.45
CA ALA A 191 7.78 -26.61 8.06
C ALA A 191 6.67 -27.14 7.16
N ILE A 192 6.25 -26.31 6.20
CA ILE A 192 5.30 -26.73 5.16
C ILE A 192 6.02 -27.73 4.24
N LYS A 193 5.43 -28.91 4.05
CA LYS A 193 5.98 -29.90 3.12
C LYS A 193 5.94 -29.33 1.70
N PRO A 194 7.07 -29.32 0.96
CA PRO A 194 7.08 -28.88 -0.43
C PRO A 194 6.14 -29.75 -1.25
N THR A 195 5.20 -29.13 -1.96
CA THR A 195 4.30 -29.79 -2.90
C THR A 195 4.46 -29.16 -4.27
N ALA A 196 3.97 -29.82 -5.33
CA ALA A 196 3.97 -29.23 -6.67
C ALA A 196 3.23 -27.88 -6.72
N SER A 197 2.23 -27.68 -5.85
CA SER A 197 1.50 -26.42 -5.67
C SER A 197 2.27 -25.38 -4.83
N CYS A 198 3.30 -25.78 -4.10
CA CYS A 198 4.08 -24.93 -3.20
C CYS A 198 5.58 -25.24 -3.39
N PRO A 199 6.16 -24.89 -4.54
CA PRO A 199 7.57 -25.13 -4.79
C PRO A 199 8.43 -24.24 -3.88
N LEU A 200 9.58 -24.79 -3.48
CA LEU A 200 10.63 -24.05 -2.80
C LEU A 200 11.40 -23.22 -3.81
N GLU A 201 11.81 -22.03 -3.38
CA GLU A 201 12.49 -21.03 -4.20
C GLU A 201 13.67 -20.44 -3.43
N ASP A 202 14.57 -19.81 -4.16
CA ASP A 202 15.62 -18.99 -3.58
C ASP A 202 15.11 -17.56 -3.44
N TYR A 203 14.99 -17.07 -2.20
CA TYR A 203 14.57 -15.71 -1.93
C TYR A 203 15.75 -14.84 -1.51
N THR A 204 15.64 -13.55 -1.82
CA THR A 204 16.54 -12.53 -1.26
C THR A 204 15.71 -11.35 -0.82
N LEU A 205 15.95 -10.90 0.41
CA LEU A 205 15.42 -9.64 0.91
C LEU A 205 16.51 -8.59 0.84
N TYR A 206 16.23 -7.48 0.18
CA TYR A 206 17.14 -6.34 0.06
C TYR A 206 16.64 -5.19 0.90
N ILE A 207 17.55 -4.53 1.61
CA ILE A 207 17.31 -3.25 2.28
C ILE A 207 17.94 -2.16 1.41
N ILE A 208 17.13 -1.25 0.87
CA ILE A 208 17.57 -0.22 -0.07
C ILE A 208 17.45 1.15 0.59
N ASP A 209 18.53 1.93 0.58
CA ASP A 209 18.55 3.33 1.04
C ASP A 209 17.92 4.24 -0.03
N LEU A 210 16.76 4.82 0.27
CA LEU A 210 16.01 5.69 -0.65
C LEU A 210 16.72 7.03 -0.90
N HIS A 211 17.58 7.47 0.01
CA HIS A 211 18.28 8.75 -0.10
C HIS A 211 19.46 8.62 -1.05
N ASN A 212 20.24 7.56 -0.88
CA ASN A 212 21.48 7.32 -1.60
C ASN A 212 21.32 6.41 -2.83
N GLY A 213 20.20 5.69 -2.96
CA GLY A 213 19.95 4.83 -4.12
C GLY A 213 20.86 3.61 -4.16
N ARG A 214 21.10 2.97 -3.00
CA ARG A 214 22.00 1.82 -2.90
C ARG A 214 21.43 0.73 -2.02
N ILE A 215 21.79 -0.52 -2.32
CA ILE A 215 21.56 -1.65 -1.43
C ILE A 215 22.43 -1.43 -0.19
N SER A 216 21.79 -1.40 0.97
CA SER A 216 22.44 -1.25 2.28
C SER A 216 22.75 -2.58 2.91
N ASP A 217 21.86 -3.56 2.72
CA ASP A 217 22.04 -4.94 3.19
C ASP A 217 21.18 -5.90 2.38
N SER A 218 21.50 -7.19 2.42
CA SER A 218 20.74 -8.24 1.78
C SER A 218 20.81 -9.54 2.56
N LYS A 219 19.69 -10.28 2.61
CA LYS A 219 19.62 -11.60 3.23
C LYS A 219 19.08 -12.63 2.23
N ASP A 220 19.88 -13.64 1.96
CA ASP A 220 19.50 -14.80 1.15
C ASP A 220 18.84 -15.89 2.00
N PHE A 221 17.77 -16.47 1.45
CA PHE A 221 17.09 -17.65 1.95
C PHE A 221 17.09 -18.66 0.80
N LYS A 222 17.72 -19.81 1.04
CA LYS A 222 17.90 -20.84 0.03
C LYS A 222 16.91 -21.96 0.26
N VAL A 223 16.27 -22.41 -0.81
CA VAL A 223 15.38 -23.58 -0.77
C VAL A 223 14.31 -23.43 0.32
N ASP A 224 13.62 -22.30 0.31
CA ASP A 224 12.64 -21.94 1.34
C ASP A 224 11.28 -21.61 0.70
N LYS A 225 10.26 -21.36 1.52
CA LYS A 225 8.97 -20.80 1.08
C LYS A 225 8.62 -19.54 1.87
N ILE A 226 8.84 -18.39 1.24
CA ILE A 226 8.47 -17.08 1.77
C ILE A 226 7.40 -16.45 0.87
N VAL A 227 6.21 -16.20 1.43
CA VAL A 227 5.12 -15.56 0.69
C VAL A 227 5.37 -14.05 0.62
N LEU A 228 6.04 -13.60 -0.44
CA LEU A 228 6.36 -12.18 -0.66
C LEU A 228 5.15 -11.33 -1.07
N SER A 229 4.13 -11.95 -1.68
CA SER A 229 2.90 -11.26 -2.08
C SER A 229 2.24 -10.58 -0.88
N HIS A 230 1.87 -9.31 -1.08
CA HIS A 230 1.30 -8.45 -0.06
C HIS A 230 2.09 -8.38 1.27
N ASN A 231 3.40 -8.68 1.26
CA ASN A 231 4.27 -8.73 2.43
C ASN A 231 3.88 -9.77 3.50
N GLN A 232 3.10 -10.80 3.15
CA GLN A 232 2.53 -11.74 4.14
C GLN A 232 3.59 -12.51 4.93
N GLY A 233 4.68 -12.90 4.29
CA GLY A 233 5.77 -13.67 4.90
C GLY A 233 6.85 -12.83 5.59
N LEU A 234 6.64 -11.53 5.81
CA LEU A 234 7.66 -10.59 6.31
C LEU A 234 7.28 -9.90 7.64
N TYR A 235 6.29 -10.45 8.36
CA TYR A 235 5.83 -9.93 9.66
C TYR A 235 6.60 -10.51 10.84
#